data_AF-A0A9P6IQB1-F1
#
_entry.id   AF-A0A9P6IQB1-F1
#
_cell.length_a   1.000
_cell.length_b   1.000
_cell.length_c   1.000
_cell.angle_alpha   90.00
_cell.angle_beta   90.00
_cell.angle_gamma   90.00
#
_symmetry.space_group_name_H-M   'P 1'
#
loop_
_entity.id
_entity.type
_entity.pdbx_description
1 polymer ?
#
loop_
_entity_poly.entity_id
_entity_poly.type
_entity_poly.pdbx_seq_one_letter_code
_entity_poly.pdbx_strand_id
1 'polypeptide(L)'
;APKGVDESEFPLYSGYIVATPSSKNGVAVHVPYAGLSADAAKVPIMDTDSGLPTLMYMDDGDMLKEIKEANMTFDLTTKTPVVVTRLGSHTPDLSIRILDADTKIFQGFAWSDSLVFATKNMTMPRKQLPAGTYNIVVAAQRKLSLGEWPQDYEVYDLGDVTIEKRK
;
A
#
# COMPACT_ATOMS: atom_id res chain seq x y z
N ALA A 1 24.36 -5.79 12.72
CA ALA A 1 24.17 -5.98 11.28
C ALA A 1 25.53 -6.15 10.59
N PRO A 2 25.64 -6.95 9.51
CA PRO A 2 26.81 -6.96 8.65
C PRO A 2 27.10 -5.55 8.10
N LYS A 3 28.36 -5.24 7.79
CA LYS A 3 28.75 -3.97 7.17
C LYS A 3 28.65 -4.08 5.64
N GLY A 4 28.29 -2.98 4.97
CA GLY A 4 28.28 -2.89 3.51
C GLY A 4 27.07 -3.51 2.83
N VAL A 5 25.96 -3.67 3.56
CA VAL A 5 24.69 -4.13 3.00
C VAL A 5 23.85 -2.93 2.59
N ASP A 6 23.12 -3.04 1.49
CA ASP A 6 22.18 -2.00 1.06
C ASP A 6 20.96 -1.98 2.00
N GLU A 7 20.78 -0.88 2.71
CA GLU A 7 19.67 -0.69 3.66
C GLU A 7 18.32 -0.44 2.97
N SER A 8 18.32 -0.16 1.65
CA SER A 8 17.12 0.00 0.83
C SER A 8 16.55 -1.33 0.32
N GLU A 9 17.31 -2.41 0.46
CA GLU A 9 16.83 -3.77 0.23
C GLU A 9 16.38 -4.38 1.57
N PHE A 10 15.70 -5.54 1.57
CA PHE A 10 15.40 -6.31 2.79
C PHE A 10 16.46 -7.40 3.04
N PRO A 11 17.71 -7.08 3.42
CA PRO A 11 18.71 -8.10 3.62
C PRO A 11 18.45 -8.86 4.93
N LEU A 12 18.01 -10.10 4.78
CA LEU A 12 17.99 -11.07 5.85
C LEU A 12 19.40 -11.63 6.02
N TYR A 13 19.90 -11.62 7.26
CA TYR A 13 21.15 -12.27 7.61
C TYR A 13 20.90 -13.29 8.71
N SER A 14 21.64 -14.39 8.69
CA SER A 14 21.57 -15.42 9.73
C SER A 14 22.96 -15.86 10.16
N GLY A 15 23.02 -16.50 11.32
CA GLY A 15 24.25 -17.01 11.89
C GLY A 15 23.97 -17.78 13.17
N TYR A 16 25.00 -17.98 13.98
CA TYR A 16 24.86 -18.54 15.31
C TYR A 16 25.81 -17.87 16.28
N ILE A 17 25.38 -17.77 17.54
CA ILE A 17 26.23 -17.41 18.66
C ILE A 17 26.74 -18.71 19.28
N VAL A 18 28.05 -18.81 19.48
CA VAL A 18 28.67 -19.94 20.19
C VAL A 18 28.72 -19.61 21.67
N ALA A 19 27.91 -20.29 22.48
CA ALA A 19 28.01 -20.26 23.93
C ALA A 19 29.02 -21.33 24.37
N THR A 20 30.27 -20.91 24.62
CA THR A 20 31.31 -21.80 25.13
C THR A 20 31.20 -21.93 26.66
N PRO A 21 30.99 -23.15 27.20
CA PRO A 21 30.90 -23.36 28.64
C PRO A 21 32.25 -23.13 29.33
N SER A 22 32.20 -22.67 30.59
CA SER A 22 33.38 -22.38 31.41
C SER A 22 34.09 -23.64 31.93
N SER A 23 33.47 -24.82 31.82
CA SER A 23 34.07 -26.09 32.23
C SER A 23 34.83 -26.76 31.08
N LYS A 24 35.97 -27.40 31.39
CA LYS A 24 36.83 -28.09 30.42
C LYS A 24 36.11 -29.19 29.60
N ASN A 25 35.02 -29.75 30.13
CA ASN A 25 34.26 -30.83 29.50
C ASN A 25 32.88 -30.37 29.01
N GLY A 26 32.58 -29.07 29.10
CA GLY A 26 31.31 -28.56 28.63
C GLY A 26 31.21 -28.61 27.11
N VAL A 27 30.03 -28.96 26.59
CA VAL A 27 29.73 -28.92 25.16
C VAL A 27 29.32 -27.51 24.77
N ALA A 28 29.97 -26.93 23.76
CA ALA A 28 29.57 -25.64 23.21
C ALA A 28 28.18 -25.74 22.58
N VAL A 29 27.32 -24.75 22.86
CA VAL A 29 25.97 -24.68 22.30
C VAL A 29 25.97 -23.60 21.21
N HIS A 30 25.43 -23.95 20.04
CA HIS A 30 25.21 -22.99 18.95
C HIS A 30 23.76 -22.50 19.02
N VAL A 31 23.57 -21.22 19.28
CA VAL A 31 22.26 -20.58 19.27
C VAL A 31 22.07 -19.88 17.92
N PRO A 32 21.25 -20.42 17.01
CA PRO A 32 21.01 -19.77 15.73
C PRO A 32 20.29 -18.43 15.93
N TYR A 33 20.60 -17.46 15.09
CA TYR A 33 19.85 -16.21 15.00
C TYR A 33 19.61 -15.84 13.54
N ALA A 34 18.55 -15.08 13.33
CA ALA A 34 18.31 -14.34 12.11
C ALA A 34 18.11 -12.86 12.48
N GLY A 35 18.48 -11.96 11.60
CA GLY A 35 18.28 -10.54 11.75
C GLY A 35 17.98 -9.90 10.41
N LEU A 36 17.39 -8.70 10.48
CA LEU A 36 17.14 -7.86 9.34
C LEU A 36 18.11 -6.68 9.39
N SER A 37 18.81 -6.41 8.29
CA SER A 37 19.70 -5.26 8.14
C SER A 37 19.13 -4.24 7.15
N ALA A 38 17.85 -3.88 7.33
CA ALA A 38 17.17 -2.91 6.48
C ALA A 38 16.80 -1.67 7.31
N ASP A 39 16.82 -0.51 6.67
CA ASP A 39 16.05 0.63 7.14
C ASP A 39 14.66 0.51 6.51
N ALA A 40 13.71 -0.06 7.24
CA ALA A 40 12.35 -0.29 6.76
C ALA A 40 11.67 1.01 6.26
N ALA A 41 12.14 2.19 6.70
CA ALA A 41 11.65 3.46 6.18
C ALA A 41 12.10 3.73 4.73
N LYS A 42 13.22 3.15 4.28
CA LYS A 42 13.79 3.37 2.94
C LYS A 42 13.40 2.31 1.92
N VAL A 43 12.94 1.14 2.34
CA VAL A 43 12.57 0.09 1.39
C VAL A 43 11.26 0.45 0.69
N PRO A 44 11.18 0.36 -0.66
CA PRO A 44 9.92 0.48 -1.37
C PRO A 44 8.93 -0.60 -0.91
N ILE A 45 7.71 -0.18 -0.59
CA ILE A 45 6.63 -1.07 -0.17
C ILE A 45 5.85 -1.54 -1.39
N MET A 46 5.61 -0.66 -2.36
CA MET A 46 4.91 -1.01 -3.59
C MET A 46 5.87 -1.57 -4.63
N ASP A 47 5.38 -2.52 -5.43
CA ASP A 47 6.09 -3.10 -6.56
C ASP A 47 6.03 -2.14 -7.77
N THR A 48 6.76 -1.03 -7.67
CA THR A 48 6.85 -0.02 -8.74
C THR A 48 7.59 -0.52 -9.97
N ASP A 49 8.45 -1.52 -9.82
CA ASP A 49 9.18 -2.14 -10.93
C ASP A 49 8.22 -2.86 -11.89
N SER A 50 7.08 -3.33 -11.37
CA SER A 50 5.97 -3.89 -12.16
C SER A 50 4.95 -2.83 -12.62
N GLY A 51 5.22 -1.54 -12.40
CA GLY A 51 4.31 -0.44 -12.75
C GLY A 51 3.11 -0.29 -11.81
N LEU A 52 3.22 -0.75 -10.56
CA LEU A 52 2.15 -0.71 -9.56
C LEU A 52 2.50 0.23 -8.39
N PRO A 53 1.51 0.83 -7.71
CA PRO A 53 0.07 0.74 -7.96
C PRO A 53 -0.35 1.50 -9.22
N THR A 54 -1.47 1.07 -9.83
CA THR A 54 -2.01 1.71 -11.03
C THR A 54 -3.54 1.77 -10.99
N LEU A 55 -4.10 2.75 -11.70
CA LEU A 55 -5.54 2.92 -11.87
C LEU A 55 -5.96 2.37 -13.24
N MET A 56 -6.95 1.50 -13.21
CA MET A 56 -7.56 0.83 -14.35
C MET A 56 -9.07 0.98 -14.28
N TYR A 57 -9.77 0.42 -15.26
CA TYR A 57 -11.21 0.26 -15.19
C TYR A 57 -11.63 -1.14 -15.61
N MET A 58 -12.69 -1.63 -14.99
CA MET A 58 -13.40 -2.85 -15.40
C MET A 58 -14.59 -2.44 -16.25
N ASP A 59 -14.73 -3.06 -17.43
CA ASP A 59 -15.87 -2.82 -18.32
C ASP A 59 -17.03 -3.80 -18.06
N ASP A 60 -18.11 -3.66 -18.85
CA ASP A 60 -19.30 -4.54 -18.81
C ASP A 60 -19.02 -6.03 -19.01
N GLY A 61 -17.85 -6.38 -19.54
CA GLY A 61 -17.42 -7.76 -19.77
C GLY A 61 -16.56 -8.32 -18.65
N ASP A 62 -16.46 -7.63 -17.51
CA ASP A 62 -15.58 -7.94 -16.38
C ASP A 62 -14.08 -7.98 -16.76
N MET A 63 -13.70 -7.28 -17.83
CA MET A 63 -12.30 -7.21 -18.28
C MET A 63 -11.63 -5.94 -17.76
N LEU A 64 -10.48 -6.11 -17.11
CA LEU A 64 -9.62 -5.00 -16.71
C LEU A 64 -8.96 -4.35 -17.93
N LYS A 65 -9.04 -3.03 -18.01
CA LYS A 65 -8.50 -2.20 -19.08
C LYS A 65 -7.75 -1.00 -18.53
N GLU A 66 -6.66 -0.67 -19.21
CA GLU A 66 -5.86 0.53 -18.91
C GLU A 66 -6.65 1.80 -19.25
N ILE A 67 -6.43 2.84 -18.45
CA ILE A 67 -6.92 4.19 -18.73
C ILE A 67 -5.94 4.85 -19.70
N LYS A 68 -6.38 5.06 -20.94
CA LYS A 68 -5.54 5.66 -22.00
C LYS A 68 -5.64 7.17 -22.11
N GLU A 69 -6.67 7.76 -21.50
CA GLU A 69 -6.96 9.18 -21.58
C GLU A 69 -6.80 9.81 -20.20
N ALA A 70 -6.11 10.96 -20.13
CA ALA A 70 -6.09 11.77 -18.93
C ALA A 70 -7.52 12.25 -18.62
N ASN A 71 -7.95 12.13 -17.35
CA ASN A 71 -9.25 12.58 -16.85
C ASN A 71 -10.46 11.80 -17.41
N MET A 72 -10.34 10.49 -17.55
CA MET A 72 -11.44 9.62 -17.94
C MET A 72 -12.65 9.80 -16.99
N THR A 73 -13.83 9.98 -17.59
CA THR A 73 -15.10 10.00 -16.86
C THR A 73 -15.67 8.59 -16.76
N PHE A 74 -16.08 8.23 -15.54
CA PHE A 74 -16.60 6.92 -15.18
C PHE A 74 -18.12 6.99 -15.00
N ASP A 75 -18.81 6.27 -15.87
CA ASP A 75 -20.16 5.80 -15.60
C ASP A 75 -20.05 4.50 -14.80
N LEU A 76 -20.32 4.56 -13.50
CA LEU A 76 -20.22 3.42 -12.58
C LEU A 76 -21.24 2.29 -12.87
N THR A 77 -22.03 2.38 -13.93
CA THR A 77 -22.86 1.28 -14.44
C THR A 77 -22.16 0.47 -15.52
N THR A 78 -21.24 1.08 -16.28
CA THR A 78 -20.55 0.43 -17.41
C THR A 78 -19.03 0.36 -17.28
N LYS A 79 -18.46 1.22 -16.45
CA LYS A 79 -17.03 1.34 -16.21
C LYS A 79 -16.78 1.58 -14.74
N THR A 80 -16.23 0.57 -14.09
CA THR A 80 -15.92 0.62 -12.66
C THR A 80 -14.43 0.93 -12.48
N PRO A 81 -14.03 2.01 -11.79
CA PRO A 81 -12.62 2.28 -11.51
C PRO A 81 -12.05 1.19 -10.61
N VAL A 82 -10.88 0.69 -10.95
CA VAL A 82 -10.18 -0.37 -10.20
C VAL A 82 -8.76 0.09 -9.94
N VAL A 83 -8.37 0.08 -8.67
CA VAL A 83 -6.97 0.28 -8.27
C VAL A 83 -6.31 -1.09 -8.15
N VAL A 84 -5.28 -1.32 -8.95
CA VAL A 84 -4.46 -2.53 -8.88
C VAL A 84 -3.22 -2.21 -8.06
N THR A 85 -2.98 -3.00 -7.02
CA THR A 85 -1.81 -2.84 -6.15
C THR A 85 -1.08 -4.16 -6.01
N ARG A 86 0.24 -4.09 -5.79
CA ARG A 86 1.04 -5.22 -5.38
C ARG A 86 2.10 -4.73 -4.41
N LEU A 87 2.24 -5.48 -3.33
CA LEU A 87 3.25 -5.23 -2.32
C LEU A 87 4.58 -5.84 -2.79
N GLY A 88 5.59 -5.01 -2.93
CA GLY A 88 7.00 -5.41 -3.00
C GLY A 88 7.57 -5.71 -1.61
N SER A 89 6.97 -5.14 -0.55
CA SER A 89 7.29 -5.49 0.84
C SER A 89 6.09 -5.38 1.79
N HIS A 90 6.29 -5.82 3.04
CA HIS A 90 5.29 -5.76 4.09
C HIS A 90 4.95 -4.33 4.49
N THR A 91 3.69 -4.13 4.86
CA THR A 91 3.20 -2.90 5.47
C THR A 91 2.19 -3.24 6.55
N PRO A 92 2.18 -2.53 7.70
CA PRO A 92 1.14 -2.69 8.70
C PRO A 92 -0.25 -2.27 8.19
N ASP A 93 -0.28 -1.38 7.21
CA ASP A 93 -1.51 -0.70 6.79
C ASP A 93 -1.41 -0.29 5.32
N LEU A 94 -2.34 -0.82 4.53
CA LEU A 94 -2.55 -0.47 3.14
C LEU A 94 -3.93 0.16 2.99
N SER A 95 -4.01 1.29 2.29
CA SER A 95 -5.28 1.93 2.01
C SER A 95 -5.32 2.64 0.67
N ILE A 96 -6.49 2.64 0.08
CA ILE A 96 -6.85 3.49 -1.05
C ILE A 96 -7.70 4.63 -0.47
N ARG A 97 -7.22 5.86 -0.62
CA ARG A 97 -7.83 7.09 -0.11
C ARG A 97 -8.42 7.86 -1.28
N ILE A 98 -9.63 8.35 -1.09
CA ILE A 98 -10.33 9.20 -2.05
C ILE A 98 -10.31 10.61 -1.48
N LEU A 99 -9.84 11.57 -2.28
CA LEU A 99 -9.84 12.97 -1.95
C LEU A 99 -10.67 13.73 -2.98
N ASP A 100 -11.26 14.85 -2.58
CA ASP A 100 -11.82 15.79 -3.54
C ASP A 100 -10.69 16.34 -4.42
N ALA A 101 -10.87 16.37 -5.75
CA ALA A 101 -9.78 16.69 -6.66
C ALA A 101 -9.27 18.13 -6.50
N ASP A 102 -10.19 19.08 -6.25
CA ASP A 102 -9.88 20.51 -6.16
C ASP A 102 -9.33 20.89 -4.78
N THR A 103 -10.03 20.48 -3.73
CA THR A 103 -9.73 20.89 -2.35
C THR A 103 -8.74 19.98 -1.65
N LYS A 104 -8.47 18.79 -2.22
CA LYS A 104 -7.70 17.69 -1.60
C LYS A 104 -8.24 17.29 -0.21
N ILE A 105 -9.51 17.58 0.07
CA ILE A 105 -10.18 17.16 1.31
C ILE A 105 -10.47 15.66 1.23
N PHE A 106 -10.13 14.94 2.30
CA PHE A 106 -10.38 13.50 2.41
C PHE A 106 -11.88 13.18 2.34
N GLN A 107 -12.26 12.33 1.40
CA GLN A 107 -13.63 11.90 1.19
C GLN A 107 -13.90 10.50 1.73
N GLY A 108 -12.91 9.62 1.83
CA GLY A 108 -13.11 8.29 2.39
C GLY A 108 -12.07 7.29 1.93
N PHE A 109 -12.20 6.07 2.42
CA PHE A 109 -11.40 4.93 1.98
C PHE A 109 -12.18 4.15 0.93
N ALA A 110 -11.54 3.87 -0.21
CA ALA A 110 -12.09 2.95 -1.19
C ALA A 110 -11.89 1.51 -0.71
N TRP A 111 -12.90 0.68 -0.96
CA TRP A 111 -12.89 -0.75 -0.67
C TRP A 111 -13.29 -1.56 -1.91
N SER A 112 -13.46 -2.87 -1.75
CA SER A 112 -13.99 -3.72 -2.82
C SER A 112 -15.31 -3.18 -3.39
N ASP A 113 -15.60 -3.54 -4.64
CA ASP A 113 -16.88 -3.25 -5.31
C ASP A 113 -17.22 -1.76 -5.42
N SER A 114 -16.20 -0.89 -5.51
CA SER A 114 -16.37 0.57 -5.57
C SER A 114 -17.15 1.16 -4.39
N LEU A 115 -17.02 0.54 -3.23
CA LEU A 115 -17.57 1.06 -1.98
C LEU A 115 -16.61 2.07 -1.36
N VAL A 116 -17.19 3.09 -0.73
CA VAL A 116 -16.44 4.14 -0.04
C VAL A 116 -16.93 4.21 1.39
N PHE A 117 -16.00 4.26 2.34
CA PHE A 117 -16.31 4.32 3.77
C PHE A 117 -15.59 5.49 4.42
N ALA A 118 -16.22 6.11 5.43
CA ALA A 118 -15.60 7.18 6.20
C ALA A 118 -14.42 6.68 7.06
N THR A 119 -14.45 5.40 7.45
CA THR A 119 -13.40 4.74 8.26
C THR A 119 -12.84 3.52 7.54
N LYS A 120 -11.60 3.15 7.84
CA LYS A 120 -10.94 1.97 7.24
C LYS A 120 -11.60 0.64 7.58
N ASN A 121 -12.14 0.52 8.79
CA ASN A 121 -12.63 -0.75 9.34
C ASN A 121 -14.08 -1.11 8.93
N MET A 122 -14.68 -0.38 7.98
CA MET A 122 -16.06 -0.60 7.50
C MET A 122 -17.15 -0.60 8.60
N THR A 123 -16.85 -0.09 9.79
CA THR A 123 -17.80 -0.06 10.92
C THR A 123 -18.86 1.03 10.76
N MET A 124 -18.62 2.00 9.88
CA MET A 124 -19.58 3.04 9.54
C MET A 124 -20.34 2.68 8.25
N PRO A 125 -21.57 3.22 8.06
CA PRO A 125 -22.29 3.06 6.81
C PRO A 125 -21.45 3.51 5.61
N ARG A 126 -21.71 2.89 4.46
CA ARG A 126 -21.16 3.31 3.17
C ARG A 126 -21.41 4.81 2.98
N LYS A 127 -20.35 5.54 2.63
CA LYS A 127 -20.45 6.92 2.16
C LYS A 127 -20.75 6.89 0.67
N GLN A 128 -21.88 7.47 0.27
CA GLN A 128 -22.17 7.72 -1.13
C GLN A 128 -21.45 8.99 -1.56
N LEU A 129 -20.58 8.88 -2.56
CA LEU A 129 -19.94 10.05 -3.16
C LEU A 129 -20.93 10.68 -4.15
N PRO A 130 -21.13 12.01 -4.12
CA PRO A 130 -21.86 12.70 -5.17
C PRO A 130 -21.11 12.63 -6.51
N ALA A 131 -21.78 12.98 -7.60
CA ALA A 131 -21.10 13.21 -8.86
C ALA A 131 -20.06 14.32 -8.70
N GLY A 132 -18.88 14.14 -9.29
CA GLY A 132 -17.75 15.04 -9.12
C GLY A 132 -16.42 14.38 -9.46
N THR A 133 -15.34 15.14 -9.31
CA THR A 133 -13.98 14.70 -9.62
C THR A 133 -13.24 14.41 -8.33
N TYR A 134 -12.62 13.24 -8.27
CA TYR A 134 -11.94 12.74 -7.08
C TYR A 134 -10.52 12.29 -7.41
N ASN A 135 -9.58 12.66 -6.55
CA ASN A 135 -8.21 12.20 -6.61
C ASN A 135 -8.08 10.85 -5.87
N ILE A 136 -7.43 9.88 -6.51
CA ILE A 136 -7.24 8.54 -5.97
C ILE A 136 -5.81 8.37 -5.50
N VAL A 137 -5.63 8.08 -4.22
CA VAL A 137 -4.31 7.95 -3.59
C VAL A 137 -4.16 6.58 -2.97
N VAL A 138 -3.08 5.88 -3.31
CA VAL A 138 -2.67 4.65 -2.62
C VAL A 138 -1.64 5.01 -1.56
N ALA A 139 -1.84 4.51 -0.35
CA ALA A 139 -1.01 4.80 0.81
C ALA A 139 -0.66 3.51 1.54
N ALA A 140 0.64 3.25 1.70
CA ALA A 140 1.17 2.12 2.46
C ALA A 140 2.09 2.61 3.58
N GLN A 141 1.85 2.14 4.80
CA GLN A 141 2.56 2.61 5.98
C GLN A 141 3.98 2.03 6.07
N ARG A 142 4.99 2.88 6.26
CA ARG A 142 6.40 2.49 6.42
C ARG A 142 6.75 2.01 7.83
N LYS A 143 6.10 2.58 8.84
CA LYS A 143 6.47 2.40 10.24
C LYS A 143 5.60 1.35 10.92
N LEU A 144 6.18 0.46 11.72
CA LEU A 144 5.43 -0.58 12.48
C LEU A 144 4.59 -0.03 13.67
N SER A 145 4.55 1.29 13.87
CA SER A 145 3.70 1.95 14.89
C SER A 145 2.30 2.30 14.35
N LEU A 146 1.58 3.25 14.97
CA LEU A 146 0.28 3.72 14.44
C LEU A 146 0.40 4.60 13.18
N GLY A 147 1.57 5.21 12.97
CA GLY A 147 1.87 6.00 11.76
C GLY A 147 1.17 7.37 11.72
N GLU A 148 1.88 8.41 11.29
CA GLU A 148 1.32 9.74 11.08
C GLU A 148 1.18 10.02 9.57
N TRP A 149 -0.05 10.32 9.13
CA TRP A 149 -0.32 10.68 7.74
C TRP A 149 0.07 12.13 7.45
N PRO A 150 0.69 12.45 6.29
CA PRO A 150 1.19 11.53 5.26
C PRO A 150 2.63 11.05 5.47
N GLN A 151 3.37 11.62 6.43
CA GLN A 151 4.82 11.49 6.56
C GLN A 151 5.34 10.05 6.78
N ASP A 152 4.56 9.20 7.46
CA ASP A 152 4.95 7.80 7.73
C ASP A 152 4.47 6.84 6.62
N TYR A 153 4.01 7.36 5.48
CA TYR A 153 3.46 6.57 4.39
C TYR A 153 4.27 6.72 3.10
N GLU A 154 4.38 5.61 2.37
CA GLU A 154 4.63 5.60 0.94
C GLU A 154 3.32 5.91 0.21
N VAL A 155 3.31 6.98 -0.59
CA VAL A 155 2.10 7.56 -1.18
C VAL A 155 2.23 7.65 -2.69
N TYR A 156 1.24 7.14 -3.40
CA TYR A 156 1.11 7.24 -4.85
C TYR A 156 -0.18 7.95 -5.21
N ASP A 157 -0.06 9.07 -5.91
CA ASP A 157 -1.18 9.75 -6.55
C ASP A 157 -1.45 9.09 -7.90
N LEU A 158 -2.62 8.48 -8.05
CA LEU A 158 -3.04 7.78 -9.27
C LEU A 158 -3.84 8.68 -10.22
N GLY A 159 -3.99 9.96 -9.87
CA GLY A 159 -4.71 10.95 -10.65
C GLY A 159 -6.18 11.06 -10.32
N ASP A 160 -6.86 11.84 -11.15
CA ASP A 160 -8.24 12.26 -10.94
C ASP A 160 -9.23 11.42 -11.75
N VAL A 161 -10.34 11.09 -11.11
CA VAL A 161 -11.44 10.29 -11.62
C VAL A 161 -12.72 11.11 -11.55
N THR A 162 -13.38 11.33 -12.68
CA THR A 162 -14.68 12.00 -12.71
C THR A 162 -15.79 10.95 -12.63
N ILE A 163 -16.66 11.07 -11.63
CA ILE A 163 -17.84 10.19 -11.44
C ILE A 163 -19.09 10.94 -11.91
N GLU A 164 -19.83 10.35 -12.83
CA GLU A 164 -21.14 10.87 -13.22
C GLU A 164 -22.25 10.43 -12.27
N LYS A 165 -23.32 11.24 -12.21
CA LYS A 165 -24.50 10.93 -11.40
C LYS A 165 -25.14 9.65 -11.95
N ARG A 166 -25.23 8.60 -11.12
CA ARG A 166 -26.07 7.43 -11.42
C ARG A 166 -27.49 7.93 -11.73
N LYS A 167 -27.96 7.69 -12.95
CA LYS A 167 -29.34 7.95 -13.35
C LYS A 167 -30.30 7.01 -12.64
#